data_AF-A0A0Q5JID4-F1
#
_entry.id   AF-A0A0Q5JID4-F1
#
_cell.length_a   1.000
_cell.length_b   1.000
_cell.length_c   1.000
_cell.angle_alpha   90.00
_cell.angle_beta   90.00
_cell.angle_gamma   90.00
#
_symmetry.space_group_name_H-M   'P 1'
#
loop_
_entity.id
_entity.type
_entity.pdbx_description
1 polymer ?
#
loop_
_entity_poly.entity_id
_entity_poly.type
_entity_poly.pdbx_seq_one_letter_code
_entity_poly.pdbx_strand_id
1 'polypeptide(L)'
;MCLTGVDYFSTLGYQPGIAAVAAGALAPVATLVLVALTLLGALPVYRRVAAESPHGEGSVRMLPGWPSKLLVLLGFAATDFMITITLSAADAAAHLVQNPLVRGHAAGWQMPVTLGLVLLLGGVFLKGLREAIGLAVGLVGLYLALNVVVIGRGLLEVAHHPAVLGGWQSTLTHYHGGWGGVALTALIVFPKLALGLSGFETGVSVMPQVRGGVGADEAAGRVRHTRRPPEWGSRQWPGAGLPRARAVR
;
A
#
# COMPACT_ATOMS: atom_id res chain seq x y z
N MET A 1 0.57 -11.23 2.36
CA MET A 1 -0.40 -10.94 1.28
C MET A 1 -1.54 -10.06 1.77
N CYS A 2 -2.50 -10.53 2.59
CA CYS A 2 -3.60 -9.64 3.03
C CYS A 2 -3.16 -8.60 4.07
N LEU A 3 -2.32 -8.95 5.06
CA LEU A 3 -1.76 -7.97 6.01
C LEU A 3 -0.91 -6.88 5.33
N THR A 4 -0.04 -7.28 4.41
CA THR A 4 0.74 -6.35 3.56
C THR A 4 -0.13 -5.60 2.56
N GLY A 5 -1.22 -6.22 2.12
CA GLY A 5 -2.19 -5.63 1.21
C GLY A 5 -2.98 -4.51 1.86
N VAL A 6 -3.31 -4.59 3.16
CA VAL A 6 -4.02 -3.51 3.88
C VAL A 6 -3.28 -2.17 3.77
N ASP A 7 -1.96 -2.19 3.96
CA ASP A 7 -1.11 -1.00 3.92
C ASP A 7 -1.00 -0.41 2.48
N TYR A 8 -1.03 -1.28 1.48
CA TYR A 8 -1.07 -0.87 0.08
C TYR A 8 -2.45 -0.36 -0.37
N PHE A 9 -3.52 -1.05 0.04
CA PHE A 9 -4.89 -0.70 -0.31
C PHE A 9 -5.38 0.53 0.44
N SER A 10 -4.92 0.78 1.67
CA SER A 10 -5.18 2.04 2.39
C SER A 10 -4.64 3.23 1.61
N THR A 11 -3.42 3.09 1.08
CA THR A 11 -2.76 4.09 0.24
C THR A 11 -3.54 4.38 -1.04
N LEU A 12 -4.07 3.34 -1.69
CA LEU A 12 -5.00 3.52 -2.83
C LEU A 12 -6.32 4.19 -2.46
N GLY A 13 -6.74 4.16 -1.19
CA GLY A 13 -7.98 4.77 -0.72
C GLY A 13 -7.91 6.28 -0.56
N TYR A 14 -6.85 6.78 0.07
CA TYR A 14 -6.71 8.22 0.31
C TYR A 14 -5.99 8.95 -0.83
N GLN A 15 -5.08 8.31 -1.56
CA GLN A 15 -4.25 8.97 -2.57
C GLN A 15 -5.04 9.61 -3.73
N PRO A 16 -6.07 8.97 -4.31
CA PRO A 16 -6.91 9.62 -5.31
C PRO A 16 -7.68 10.82 -4.75
N GLY A 17 -8.13 10.75 -3.49
CA GLY A 17 -8.79 11.86 -2.79
C GLY A 17 -7.84 13.04 -2.57
N ILE A 18 -6.64 12.79 -2.05
CA ILE A 18 -5.61 13.81 -1.88
C ILE A 18 -5.20 14.40 -3.23
N ALA A 19 -5.04 13.58 -4.27
CA ALA A 19 -4.72 14.05 -5.61
C ALA A 19 -5.83 14.93 -6.19
N ALA A 20 -7.10 14.55 -6.03
CA ALA A 20 -8.23 15.36 -6.48
C ALA A 20 -8.30 16.71 -5.74
N VAL A 21 -8.06 16.74 -4.43
CA VAL A 21 -8.07 17.98 -3.64
C VAL A 21 -6.85 18.86 -3.95
N ALA A 22 -5.66 18.26 -4.11
CA ALA A 22 -4.41 19.01 -4.29
C ALA A 22 -4.14 19.45 -5.74
N ALA A 23 -4.57 18.65 -6.72
CA ALA A 23 -4.29 18.87 -8.14
C ALA A 23 -5.55 19.11 -8.99
N GLY A 24 -6.76 18.88 -8.46
CA GLY A 24 -8.00 19.12 -9.18
C GLY A 24 -8.04 18.36 -10.52
N ALA A 25 -8.25 19.10 -11.62
CA ALA A 25 -8.29 18.52 -12.97
C ALA A 25 -6.98 17.83 -13.39
N LEU A 26 -5.84 18.17 -12.80
CA LEU A 26 -4.53 17.54 -13.07
C LEU A 26 -4.40 16.16 -12.41
N ALA A 27 -5.26 15.80 -11.46
CA ALA A 27 -5.13 14.59 -10.65
C ALA A 27 -4.93 13.31 -11.49
N PRO A 28 -5.70 13.04 -12.56
CA PRO A 28 -5.51 11.82 -13.36
C PRO A 28 -4.11 11.75 -14.01
N VAL A 29 -3.61 12.87 -14.53
CA VAL A 29 -2.29 12.92 -15.17
C VAL A 29 -1.19 12.77 -14.13
N ALA A 30 -1.32 13.43 -12.98
CA ALA A 30 -0.37 13.31 -11.88
C ALA A 30 -0.30 11.87 -11.32
N THR A 31 -1.44 11.18 -11.21
CA THR A 31 -1.48 9.77 -10.83
C THR A 31 -0.82 8.87 -11.89
N LEU A 32 -0.99 9.16 -13.18
CA LEU A 32 -0.29 8.41 -14.23
C LEU A 32 1.23 8.61 -14.18
N VAL A 33 1.70 9.83 -13.92
CA VAL A 33 3.13 10.12 -13.71
C VAL A 33 3.67 9.35 -12.51
N LEU A 34 2.92 9.33 -11.40
CA LEU A 34 3.26 8.52 -10.24
C LEU A 34 3.40 7.03 -10.60
N VAL A 35 2.38 6.45 -11.26
CA VAL A 35 2.41 5.04 -11.68
C VAL A 35 3.62 4.77 -12.59
N ALA A 36 3.92 5.66 -13.53
CA ALA A 36 5.08 5.54 -14.40
C ALA A 36 6.40 5.58 -13.61
N LEU A 37 6.56 6.52 -12.68
CA LEU A 37 7.75 6.61 -11.82
C LEU A 37 7.90 5.38 -10.91
N THR A 38 6.79 4.84 -10.40
CA THR A 38 6.81 3.62 -9.60
C THR A 38 7.20 2.40 -10.45
N LEU A 39 6.66 2.27 -11.67
CA LEU A 39 6.95 1.14 -12.56
C LEU A 39 8.35 1.22 -13.19
N LEU A 40 8.84 2.43 -13.51
CA LEU A 40 10.10 2.64 -14.21
C LEU A 40 11.27 2.98 -13.29
N GLY A 41 11.01 3.53 -12.11
CA GLY A 41 12.01 3.89 -11.12
C GLY A 41 12.05 2.88 -9.97
N ALA A 42 10.95 2.78 -9.20
CA ALA A 42 10.93 1.97 -7.99
C ALA A 42 10.98 0.46 -8.29
N LEU A 43 10.15 -0.05 -9.19
CA LEU A 43 10.07 -1.47 -9.51
C LEU A 43 11.40 -2.08 -9.99
N PRO A 44 12.20 -1.48 -10.90
CA PRO A 44 13.49 -2.06 -11.26
C PRO A 44 14.49 -2.05 -10.11
N VAL A 45 14.50 -0.99 -9.30
CA VAL A 45 15.34 -0.93 -8.08
C VAL A 45 14.95 -2.04 -7.11
N TYR A 46 13.65 -2.22 -6.85
CA TYR A 46 13.15 -3.29 -5.99
C TYR A 46 13.43 -4.69 -6.54
N ARG A 47 13.31 -4.89 -7.87
CA ARG A 47 13.69 -6.16 -8.52
C ARG A 47 15.18 -6.48 -8.30
N ARG A 48 16.04 -5.47 -8.25
CA ARG A 48 17.46 -5.62 -7.98
C ARG A 48 17.72 -5.93 -6.50
N VAL A 49 17.11 -5.17 -5.59
CA VAL A 49 17.21 -5.39 -4.13
C VAL A 49 16.72 -6.79 -3.75
N ALA A 50 15.60 -7.25 -4.33
CA ALA A 50 15.07 -8.58 -4.13
C ALA A 50 16.04 -9.69 -4.62
N ALA A 51 16.77 -9.45 -5.71
CA ALA A 51 17.79 -10.38 -6.19
C ALA A 51 19.02 -10.44 -5.26
N GLU A 52 19.40 -9.29 -4.68
CA GLU A 52 20.56 -9.16 -3.80
C GLU A 52 20.25 -9.54 -2.32
N SER A 53 18.98 -9.53 -1.88
CA SER A 53 18.54 -9.90 -0.52
C SER A 53 17.42 -10.96 -0.47
N PRO A 54 17.70 -12.24 -0.80
CA PRO A 54 16.68 -13.31 -0.85
C PRO A 54 16.11 -13.75 0.50
N HIS A 55 16.72 -13.29 1.59
CA HIS A 55 16.34 -13.64 2.96
C HIS A 55 15.34 -12.65 3.57
N GLY A 56 14.87 -11.65 2.80
CA GLY A 56 13.84 -10.70 3.22
C GLY A 56 14.27 -9.73 4.32
N GLU A 57 15.58 -9.53 4.46
CA GLU A 57 16.15 -8.60 5.45
C GLU A 57 16.05 -7.13 5.00
N GLY A 58 15.47 -6.87 3.84
CA GLY A 58 15.26 -5.51 3.31
C GLY A 58 16.57 -4.76 3.06
N SER A 59 16.50 -3.44 3.11
CA SER A 59 17.63 -2.50 2.97
C SER A 59 18.64 -2.57 4.13
N VAL A 60 18.28 -3.22 5.24
CA VAL A 60 19.04 -3.28 6.50
C VAL A 60 20.36 -4.05 6.34
N ARG A 61 20.39 -5.13 5.54
CA ARG A 61 21.59 -5.95 5.33
C ARG A 61 22.47 -5.48 4.17
N MET A 62 21.96 -4.64 3.25
CA MET A 62 22.74 -4.08 2.14
C MET A 62 23.74 -3.01 2.58
N LEU A 63 23.75 -2.68 3.88
CA LEU A 63 24.44 -1.55 4.44
C LEU A 63 25.41 -2.02 5.55
N PRO A 64 26.60 -2.54 5.20
CA PRO A 64 27.57 -2.97 6.19
C PRO A 64 28.12 -1.76 6.97
N GLY A 65 28.19 -1.90 8.29
CA GLY A 65 28.96 -1.02 9.15
C GLY A 65 28.16 -0.17 10.13
N TRP A 66 28.42 -0.43 11.42
CA TRP A 66 28.18 0.37 12.63
C TRP A 66 26.78 0.26 13.30
N PRO A 67 26.72 -0.06 14.61
CA PRO A 67 25.48 -0.36 15.35
C PRO A 67 24.52 0.84 15.47
N SER A 68 25.02 2.06 15.33
CA SER A 68 24.22 3.29 15.29
C SER A 68 23.21 3.31 14.14
N LYS A 69 23.47 2.57 13.07
CA LYS A 69 22.57 2.44 11.92
C LYS A 69 21.27 1.71 12.25
N LEU A 70 21.33 0.73 13.17
CA LEU A 70 20.14 0.03 13.66
C LEU A 70 19.21 1.00 14.37
N LEU A 71 19.75 1.92 15.17
CA LEU A 71 18.96 2.93 15.89
C LEU A 71 18.29 3.90 14.93
N VAL A 72 18.99 4.32 13.86
CA VAL A 72 18.42 5.19 12.82
C VAL A 72 17.30 4.47 12.06
N LEU A 73 17.51 3.20 11.66
CA LEU A 73 16.49 2.41 10.95
C LEU A 73 15.29 2.08 11.85
N LEU A 74 15.53 1.80 13.13
CA LEU A 74 14.46 1.59 14.10
C LEU A 74 13.67 2.89 14.35
N GLY A 75 14.35 4.04 14.43
CA GLY A 75 13.72 5.35 14.53
C GLY A 75 12.90 5.69 13.29
N PHE A 76 13.41 5.37 12.10
CA PHE A 76 12.68 5.51 10.84
C PHE A 76 11.42 4.63 10.82
N ALA A 77 11.55 3.33 11.11
CA ALA A 77 10.42 2.41 11.15
C ALA A 77 9.40 2.78 12.22
N ALA A 78 9.84 3.16 13.43
CA ALA A 78 8.96 3.61 14.50
C ALA A 78 8.18 4.87 14.11
N THR A 79 8.83 5.80 13.42
CA THR A 79 8.20 7.03 12.91
C THR A 79 7.18 6.70 11.82
N ASP A 80 7.55 5.85 10.86
CA ASP A 80 6.68 5.45 9.75
C ASP A 80 5.42 4.72 10.27
N PHE A 81 5.56 3.76 11.19
CA PHE A 81 4.42 3.07 11.78
C PHE A 81 3.55 4.01 12.62
N MET A 82 4.16 4.88 13.43
CA MET A 82 3.40 5.80 14.29
C MET A 82 2.63 6.83 13.44
N ILE A 83 3.24 7.38 12.40
CA ILE A 83 2.58 8.29 11.46
C ILE A 83 1.48 7.56 10.69
N THR A 84 1.74 6.36 10.17
CA THR A 84 0.78 5.63 9.34
C THR A 84 -0.48 5.26 10.12
N ILE A 85 -0.34 4.75 11.36
CA ILE A 85 -1.49 4.40 12.21
C ILE A 85 -2.31 5.65 12.56
N THR A 86 -1.63 6.72 12.97
CA THR A 86 -2.31 7.95 13.42
C THR A 86 -2.97 8.70 12.28
N LEU A 87 -2.30 8.84 11.14
CA LEU A 87 -2.84 9.49 9.95
C LEU A 87 -4.04 8.71 9.39
N SER A 88 -3.93 7.38 9.29
CA SER A 88 -5.03 6.52 8.81
C SER A 88 -6.25 6.59 9.73
N ALA A 89 -6.04 6.58 11.05
CA ALA A 89 -7.15 6.70 12.01
C ALA A 89 -7.80 8.10 11.97
N ALA A 90 -7.01 9.15 11.80
CA ALA A 90 -7.51 10.53 11.72
C ALA A 90 -8.32 10.77 10.44
N ASP A 91 -7.88 10.21 9.31
CA ASP A 91 -8.58 10.26 8.04
C ASP A 91 -9.92 9.49 8.10
N ALA A 92 -9.89 8.27 8.65
CA ALA A 92 -11.11 7.49 8.88
C ALA A 92 -12.12 8.22 9.79
N ALA A 93 -11.63 8.88 10.84
CA ALA A 93 -12.47 9.70 11.72
C ALA A 93 -13.06 10.91 10.99
N ALA A 94 -12.29 11.59 10.13
CA ALA A 94 -12.77 12.70 9.32
C ALA A 94 -13.89 12.26 8.37
N HIS A 95 -13.72 11.13 7.68
CA HIS A 95 -14.75 10.54 6.84
C HIS A 95 -16.03 10.18 7.61
N LEU A 96 -15.89 9.65 8.83
CA LEU A 96 -17.03 9.31 9.67
C LEU A 96 -17.79 10.56 10.15
N VAL A 97 -17.08 11.59 10.60
CA VAL A 97 -17.66 12.84 11.12
C VAL A 97 -18.31 13.67 10.01
N GLN A 98 -17.74 13.66 8.81
CA GLN A 98 -18.27 14.38 7.66
C GLN A 98 -19.41 13.63 6.95
N ASN A 99 -19.68 12.38 7.35
CA ASN A 99 -20.74 11.58 6.76
C ASN A 99 -22.11 12.27 6.94
N PRO A 100 -22.85 12.56 5.85
CA PRO A 100 -24.16 13.19 5.90
C PRO A 100 -25.15 12.50 6.84
N LEU A 101 -25.04 11.18 7.02
CA LEU A 101 -25.92 10.37 7.86
C LEU A 101 -25.71 10.59 9.37
N VAL A 102 -24.54 11.09 9.78
CA VAL A 102 -24.14 11.21 11.20
C VAL A 102 -23.77 12.66 11.57
N ARG A 103 -23.71 13.54 10.58
CA ARG A 103 -23.21 14.94 10.67
C ARG A 103 -23.82 15.76 11.79
N GLY A 104 -25.10 15.55 12.11
CA GLY A 104 -25.82 16.30 13.15
C GLY A 104 -25.34 16.03 14.59
N HIS A 105 -24.74 14.86 14.84
CA HIS A 105 -24.32 14.43 16.20
C HIS A 105 -22.80 14.29 16.34
N ALA A 106 -22.04 14.42 15.24
CA ALA A 106 -20.62 14.12 15.18
C ALA A 106 -19.70 15.36 15.13
N ALA A 107 -20.24 16.57 15.15
CA ALA A 107 -19.44 17.79 15.17
C ALA A 107 -18.52 17.84 16.41
N GLY A 108 -17.21 17.97 16.21
CA GLY A 108 -16.20 17.97 17.29
C GLY A 108 -15.73 16.60 17.77
N TRP A 109 -16.31 15.50 17.26
CA TRP A 109 -15.96 14.13 17.68
C TRP A 109 -14.73 13.54 16.97
N GLN A 110 -14.07 14.29 16.08
CA GLN A 110 -12.95 13.78 15.28
C GLN A 110 -11.82 13.23 16.16
N MET A 111 -11.42 13.95 17.21
CA MET A 111 -10.33 13.49 18.09
C MET A 111 -10.75 12.25 18.93
N PRO A 112 -11.91 12.24 19.62
CA PRO A 112 -12.39 11.04 20.32
C PRO A 112 -12.53 9.81 19.41
N VAL A 113 -13.06 9.98 18.20
CA VAL A 113 -13.22 8.88 17.23
C VAL A 113 -11.85 8.36 16.79
N THR A 114 -10.89 9.24 16.50
CA THR A 114 -9.53 8.84 16.11
C THR A 114 -8.89 7.99 17.21
N LEU A 115 -8.91 8.45 18.46
CA LEU A 115 -8.38 7.69 19.60
C LEU A 115 -9.10 6.36 19.79
N GLY A 116 -10.44 6.36 19.65
CA GLY A 116 -11.25 5.15 19.73
C GLY A 116 -10.87 4.12 18.66
N LEU A 117 -10.64 4.55 17.41
CA LEU A 117 -10.21 3.69 16.32
C LEU A 117 -8.81 3.10 16.57
N VAL A 118 -7.86 3.90 17.07
CA VAL A 118 -6.51 3.43 17.42
C VAL A 118 -6.57 2.41 18.56
N LEU A 119 -7.36 2.67 19.60
CA LEU A 119 -7.55 1.75 20.71
C LEU A 119 -8.22 0.45 20.26
N LEU A 120 -9.23 0.55 19.41
CA LEU A 120 -9.90 -0.62 18.83
C LEU A 120 -8.94 -1.46 18.00
N LEU A 121 -8.12 -0.81 17.15
CA LEU A 121 -7.09 -1.49 16.38
C LEU A 121 -6.11 -2.22 17.31
N GLY A 122 -5.60 -1.55 18.34
CA GLY A 122 -4.74 -2.16 19.36
C GLY A 122 -5.42 -3.34 20.06
N GLY A 123 -6.70 -3.21 20.43
CA GLY A 123 -7.48 -4.28 21.04
C GLY A 123 -7.68 -5.49 20.13
N VAL A 124 -7.91 -5.29 18.82
CA VAL A 124 -7.99 -6.37 17.84
C VAL A 124 -6.66 -7.13 17.75
N PHE A 125 -5.53 -6.42 17.76
CA PHE A 125 -4.21 -7.06 17.76
C PHE A 125 -3.93 -7.83 19.05
N LEU A 126 -4.38 -7.34 20.21
CA LEU A 126 -4.25 -8.05 21.50
C LEU A 126 -5.09 -9.33 21.55
N LYS A 127 -6.24 -9.36 20.87
CA LYS A 127 -7.13 -10.53 20.83
C LYS A 127 -6.51 -11.71 20.05
N GLY A 128 -5.74 -11.42 19.01
CA GLY A 128 -5.04 -12.44 18.24
C GLY A 128 -4.80 -12.07 16.78
N LEU A 129 -3.67 -12.53 16.24
CA LEU A 129 -3.26 -12.23 14.87
C LEU A 129 -4.19 -12.88 13.83
N ARG A 130 -4.77 -14.05 14.13
CA ARG A 130 -5.67 -14.76 13.22
C ARG A 130 -6.98 -14.00 13.02
N GLU A 131 -7.53 -13.45 14.10
CA GLU A 131 -8.74 -12.63 14.12
C GLU A 131 -8.51 -11.33 13.36
N ALA A 132 -7.37 -10.67 13.62
CA ALA A 132 -6.96 -9.47 12.90
C ALA A 132 -6.85 -9.70 11.39
N ILE A 133 -6.23 -10.82 10.97
CA ILE A 133 -6.14 -11.20 9.56
C ILE A 133 -7.54 -11.43 8.96
N GLY A 134 -8.40 -12.17 9.65
CA GLY A 134 -9.77 -12.44 9.18
C GLY A 134 -10.57 -11.16 8.95
N LEU A 135 -10.51 -10.24 9.91
CA LEU A 135 -11.16 -8.92 9.80
C LEU A 135 -10.58 -8.11 8.63
N ALA A 136 -9.26 -8.06 8.50
CA ALA A 136 -8.57 -7.36 7.43
C ALA A 136 -8.98 -7.87 6.04
N VAL A 137 -9.06 -9.20 5.86
CA VAL A 137 -9.51 -9.80 4.59
C VAL A 137 -10.92 -9.38 4.23
N GLY A 138 -11.85 -9.42 5.20
CA GLY A 138 -13.24 -8.99 4.99
C GLY A 138 -13.35 -7.52 4.61
N LEU A 139 -12.64 -6.64 5.33
CA LEU A 139 -12.60 -5.20 5.08
C LEU A 139 -12.03 -4.88 3.70
N VAL A 140 -10.91 -5.50 3.33
CA VAL A 140 -10.29 -5.32 2.00
C VAL A 140 -11.23 -5.81 0.90
N GLY A 141 -11.87 -6.97 1.08
CA GLY A 141 -12.85 -7.49 0.12
C GLY A 141 -14.01 -6.53 -0.12
N LEU A 142 -14.59 -5.99 0.96
CA LEU A 142 -15.65 -4.99 0.89
C LEU A 142 -15.17 -3.70 0.20
N TYR A 143 -14.00 -3.21 0.60
CA TYR A 143 -13.39 -2.01 0.02
C TYR A 143 -13.19 -2.15 -1.50
N LEU A 144 -12.63 -3.27 -1.96
CA LEU A 144 -12.42 -3.53 -3.38
C LEU A 144 -13.75 -3.64 -4.14
N ALA A 145 -14.76 -4.30 -3.56
CA ALA A 145 -16.08 -4.40 -4.17
C ALA A 145 -16.73 -3.01 -4.34
N LEU A 146 -16.67 -2.16 -3.31
CA LEU A 146 -17.17 -0.79 -3.38
C LEU A 146 -16.43 0.04 -4.43
N ASN A 147 -15.11 -0.09 -4.53
CA ASN A 147 -14.32 0.57 -5.57
C ASN A 147 -14.75 0.16 -6.97
N VAL A 148 -14.98 -1.14 -7.21
CA VAL A 148 -15.49 -1.62 -8.51
C VAL A 148 -16.83 -0.99 -8.85
N VAL A 149 -17.74 -0.87 -7.87
CA VAL A 149 -19.04 -0.22 -8.07
C VAL A 149 -18.88 1.27 -8.40
N VAL A 150 -18.02 1.98 -7.65
CA VAL A 150 -17.77 3.42 -7.88
C VAL A 150 -17.13 3.67 -9.25
N ILE A 151 -16.11 2.89 -9.61
CA ILE A 151 -15.45 2.98 -10.92
C ILE A 151 -16.45 2.67 -12.03
N GLY A 152 -17.24 1.59 -11.88
CA GLY A 152 -18.25 1.20 -12.86
C GLY A 152 -19.30 2.29 -13.09
N ARG A 153 -19.81 2.90 -12.01
CA ARG A 153 -20.75 4.03 -12.09
C ARG A 153 -20.10 5.27 -12.71
N GLY A 154 -18.87 5.59 -12.36
CA GLY A 154 -18.13 6.71 -12.95
C GLY A 154 -17.91 6.53 -14.46
N LEU A 155 -17.57 5.32 -14.91
CA LEU A 155 -17.43 5.03 -16.34
C LEU A 155 -18.75 5.13 -17.10
N LEU A 156 -19.87 4.68 -16.50
CA LEU A 156 -21.20 4.85 -17.08
C LEU A 156 -21.57 6.33 -17.24
N GLU A 157 -21.29 7.15 -16.23
CA GLU A 157 -21.53 8.59 -16.28
C GLU A 157 -20.75 9.26 -17.41
N VAL A 158 -19.46 8.92 -17.55
CA VAL A 158 -18.61 9.41 -18.64
C VAL A 158 -19.12 8.97 -20.01
N ALA A 159 -19.63 7.73 -20.12
CA ALA A 159 -20.21 7.23 -21.36
C ALA A 159 -21.51 7.96 -21.74
N HIS A 160 -22.33 8.34 -20.76
CA HIS A 160 -23.54 9.13 -20.99
C HIS A 160 -23.25 10.61 -21.30
N HIS A 161 -22.12 11.14 -20.82
CA HIS A 161 -21.76 12.55 -20.97
C HIS A 161 -20.36 12.71 -21.60
N PRO A 162 -20.15 12.31 -22.87
CA PRO A 162 -18.82 12.30 -23.49
C PRO A 162 -18.15 13.68 -23.57
N ALA A 163 -18.95 14.76 -23.52
CA ALA A 163 -18.46 16.13 -23.48
C ALA A 163 -17.57 16.42 -22.25
N VAL A 164 -17.69 15.67 -21.15
CA VAL A 164 -16.85 15.84 -19.95
C VAL A 164 -15.37 15.56 -20.24
N LEU A 165 -15.07 14.60 -21.13
CA LEU A 165 -13.70 14.28 -21.54
C LEU A 165 -13.11 15.41 -22.38
N GLY A 166 -13.87 15.91 -23.35
CA GLY A 166 -13.45 17.02 -24.20
C GLY A 166 -13.21 18.31 -23.40
N GLY A 167 -14.14 18.63 -22.51
CA GLY A 167 -14.03 19.80 -21.60
C GLY A 167 -12.85 19.69 -20.63
N TRP A 168 -12.57 18.50 -20.11
CA TRP A 168 -11.41 18.25 -19.25
C TRP A 168 -10.08 18.44 -20.02
N GLN A 169 -9.97 17.88 -21.23
CA GLN A 169 -8.78 18.02 -22.07
C GLN A 169 -8.53 19.48 -22.49
N SER A 170 -9.58 20.20 -22.90
CA SER A 170 -9.47 21.59 -23.30
C SER A 170 -9.05 22.47 -22.12
N THR A 171 -9.64 22.26 -20.95
CA THR A 171 -9.26 22.95 -19.71
C THR A 171 -7.78 22.75 -19.38
N LEU A 172 -7.30 21.50 -19.37
CA LEU A 172 -5.91 21.20 -19.03
C LEU A 172 -4.92 21.82 -20.02
N THR A 173 -5.16 21.67 -21.31
CA THR A 173 -4.26 22.19 -22.33
C THR A 173 -4.29 23.71 -22.41
N HIS A 174 -5.43 24.35 -22.15
CA HIS A 174 -5.56 25.80 -22.16
C HIS A 174 -4.83 26.47 -20.99
N TYR A 175 -4.98 25.96 -19.75
CA TYR A 175 -4.33 26.54 -18.58
C TYR A 175 -2.83 26.24 -18.46
N HIS A 176 -2.35 25.14 -19.04
CA HIS A 176 -0.95 24.71 -18.92
C HIS A 176 -0.14 24.85 -20.22
N GLY A 177 -0.67 25.50 -21.26
CA GLY A 177 0.07 25.72 -22.51
C GLY A 177 0.33 24.42 -23.30
N GLY A 178 -0.63 23.50 -23.29
CA GLY A 178 -0.57 22.21 -23.97
C GLY A 178 -0.07 21.06 -23.08
N TRP A 179 -0.01 19.85 -23.67
CA TRP A 179 0.31 18.62 -22.93
C TRP A 179 1.71 18.61 -22.29
N GLY A 180 2.68 19.33 -22.87
CA GLY A 180 4.02 19.47 -22.30
C GLY A 180 4.01 20.21 -20.96
N GLY A 181 3.27 21.32 -20.86
CA GLY A 181 3.17 22.06 -19.60
C GLY A 181 2.29 21.35 -18.56
N VAL A 182 1.29 20.57 -18.99
CA VAL A 182 0.54 19.66 -18.11
C VAL A 182 1.50 18.65 -17.47
N ALA A 183 2.35 17.99 -18.26
CA ALA A 183 3.32 17.02 -17.76
C ALA A 183 4.35 17.64 -16.80
N LEU A 184 4.88 18.83 -17.13
CA LEU A 184 5.80 19.54 -16.26
C LEU A 184 5.15 19.93 -14.93
N THR A 185 3.92 20.47 -14.98
CA THR A 185 3.18 20.85 -13.76
C THR A 185 2.87 19.63 -12.90
N ALA A 186 2.46 18.52 -13.52
CA ALA A 186 2.25 17.25 -12.82
C ALA A 186 3.54 16.76 -12.12
N LEU A 187 4.70 16.89 -12.77
CA LEU A 187 6.00 16.53 -12.18
C LEU A 187 6.41 17.44 -11.01
N ILE A 188 6.06 18.73 -11.06
CA ILE A 188 6.33 19.68 -9.97
C ILE A 188 5.42 19.44 -8.76
N VAL A 189 4.15 19.09 -9.00
CA VAL A 189 3.18 18.82 -7.93
C VAL A 189 3.34 17.41 -7.35
N PHE A 190 3.92 16.48 -8.12
CA PHE A 190 4.13 15.08 -7.75
C PHE A 190 4.73 14.84 -6.35
N PRO A 191 5.77 15.56 -5.87
CA PRO A 191 6.33 15.32 -4.54
C PRO A 191 5.30 15.46 -3.41
N LYS A 192 4.29 16.32 -3.58
CA LYS A 192 3.19 16.47 -2.62
C LYS A 192 2.24 15.26 -2.62
N LEU A 193 2.20 14.50 -3.71
CA LEU A 193 1.37 13.31 -3.91
C LEU A 193 2.11 11.99 -3.58
N ALA A 194 3.44 12.04 -3.57
CA ALA A 194 4.32 10.89 -3.32
C ALA A 194 4.33 10.40 -1.86
N LEU A 195 3.70 11.14 -0.93
CA LEU A 195 3.50 10.69 0.47
C LEU A 195 2.75 9.34 0.56
N GLY A 196 1.99 8.96 -0.48
CA GLY A 196 1.33 7.67 -0.61
C GLY A 196 2.17 6.59 -1.32
N LEU A 197 3.45 6.42 -0.98
CA LEU A 197 4.29 5.34 -1.53
C LEU A 197 4.87 4.39 -0.47
N SER A 198 4.56 4.58 0.82
CA SER A 198 5.21 3.85 1.92
C SER A 198 5.00 2.32 1.86
N GLY A 199 3.83 1.86 1.38
CA GLY A 199 3.48 0.43 1.33
C GLY A 199 4.31 -0.47 0.38
N PHE A 200 5.29 0.07 -0.37
CA PHE A 200 6.18 -0.74 -1.21
C PHE A 200 7.26 -1.47 -0.40
N GLU A 201 7.72 -0.89 0.72
CA GLU A 201 8.80 -1.47 1.53
C GLU A 201 8.33 -2.72 2.29
N THR A 202 7.08 -2.71 2.76
CA THR A 202 6.43 -3.85 3.45
C THR A 202 6.15 -5.04 2.52
N GLY A 203 6.15 -4.85 1.20
CA GLY A 203 6.04 -5.93 0.22
C GLY A 203 7.31 -6.78 0.08
N VAL A 204 8.48 -6.22 0.36
CA VAL A 204 9.77 -6.95 0.29
C VAL A 204 10.04 -7.75 1.55
N SER A 205 9.54 -7.29 2.71
CA SER A 205 9.69 -7.99 3.99
C SER A 205 8.92 -9.32 4.07
N VAL A 206 7.99 -9.58 3.14
CA VAL A 206 7.32 -10.89 2.98
C VAL A 206 8.03 -11.86 2.03
N MET A 207 9.17 -11.49 1.44
CA MET A 207 10.01 -12.44 0.68
C MET A 207 10.34 -13.76 1.42
N PRO A 208 10.54 -13.81 2.76
CA PRO A 208 10.78 -15.06 3.48
C PRO A 208 9.56 -16.01 3.47
N GLN A 209 8.36 -15.48 3.24
CA GLN A 209 7.12 -16.26 3.19
C GLN A 209 6.87 -16.88 1.82
N VAL A 210 7.62 -16.45 0.79
CA VAL A 210 7.60 -17.08 -0.54
C VAL A 210 8.38 -18.39 -0.43
N ARG A 211 7.77 -19.50 -0.86
CA ARG A 211 8.46 -20.79 -0.87
C ARG A 211 9.63 -20.75 -1.85
N GLY A 212 10.84 -20.91 -1.31
CA GLY A 212 11.99 -21.33 -2.10
C GLY A 212 11.98 -22.84 -2.26
N GLY A 213 12.71 -23.36 -3.24
CA GLY A 213 13.00 -24.80 -3.32
C GLY A 213 13.77 -25.30 -2.09
N VAL A 214 14.18 -26.56 -2.08
CA VAL A 214 14.90 -27.16 -0.93
C VAL A 214 16.41 -27.00 -1.11
N GLY A 215 17.12 -26.55 -0.08
CA GLY A 215 18.60 -26.54 -0.05
C GLY A 215 19.24 -25.31 -0.72
N ALA A 216 20.36 -25.49 -1.42
CA ALA A 216 21.14 -24.39 -2.02
C ALA A 216 20.35 -23.54 -3.05
N ASP A 217 19.25 -24.08 -3.60
CA ASP A 217 18.34 -23.41 -4.53
C ASP A 217 17.22 -22.60 -3.86
N GLU A 218 17.15 -22.57 -2.53
CA GLU A 218 16.06 -21.92 -1.81
C GLU A 218 15.99 -20.41 -2.12
N ALA A 219 17.13 -19.71 -2.07
CA ALA A 219 17.24 -18.29 -2.38
C ALA A 219 16.89 -17.96 -3.85
N ALA A 220 17.45 -18.72 -4.80
CA ALA A 220 17.18 -18.56 -6.23
C ALA A 220 15.72 -18.91 -6.57
N GLY A 221 15.16 -19.92 -5.90
CA GLY A 221 13.76 -20.31 -5.97
C GLY A 221 12.83 -19.20 -5.49
N ARG A 222 13.10 -18.58 -4.33
CA ARG A 222 12.27 -17.45 -3.84
C ARG A 222 12.20 -16.31 -4.85
N VAL A 223 13.34 -15.91 -5.42
CA VAL A 223 13.41 -14.84 -6.44
C VAL A 223 12.72 -15.23 -7.76
N ARG A 224 12.74 -16.51 -8.13
CA ARG A 224 12.03 -17.00 -9.32
C ARG A 224 10.52 -17.05 -9.09
N HIS A 225 10.08 -17.41 -7.89
CA HIS A 225 8.68 -17.56 -7.52
C HIS A 225 7.99 -16.22 -7.22
N THR A 226 8.72 -15.14 -6.90
CA THR A 226 8.15 -13.77 -6.85
C THR A 226 7.74 -13.24 -8.22
N ARG A 227 8.19 -13.85 -9.33
CA ARG A 227 7.83 -13.47 -10.71
C ARG A 227 6.62 -14.24 -11.26
N ARG A 228 6.10 -15.23 -10.52
CA ARG A 228 4.92 -16.00 -10.94
C ARG A 228 3.65 -15.44 -10.29
N PRO A 229 2.51 -15.40 -10.98
CA PRO A 229 1.22 -15.15 -10.34
C PRO A 229 0.96 -16.23 -9.27
N PRO A 230 0.25 -15.90 -8.17
CA PRO A 230 0.03 -16.85 -7.08
C PRO A 230 -0.75 -18.06 -7.59
N GLU A 231 -0.06 -19.21 -7.70
CA GLU A 231 -0.69 -20.50 -8.01
C GLU A 231 -1.55 -20.91 -6.81
N TRP A 232 -2.85 -20.60 -6.88
CA TRP A 232 -3.84 -20.96 -5.86
C TRP A 232 -4.18 -22.44 -5.97
N GLY A 233 -3.33 -23.32 -5.42
CA GLY A 233 -3.61 -24.75 -5.53
C GLY A 233 -2.48 -25.71 -5.16
N SER A 234 -1.97 -25.66 -3.93
CA SER A 234 -1.47 -26.87 -3.25
C SER A 234 -1.23 -26.59 -1.77
N ARG A 235 -2.26 -26.86 -0.96
CA ARG A 235 -2.10 -26.97 0.48
C ARG A 235 -1.17 -28.15 0.77
N GLN A 236 0.04 -27.88 1.20
CA GLN A 236 0.81 -28.79 2.05
C GLN A 236 1.32 -27.97 3.22
N TRP A 237 0.62 -28.04 4.35
CA TRP A 237 1.10 -27.50 5.62
C TRP A 237 2.28 -28.39 6.09
N PRO A 238 3.47 -27.84 6.41
CA PRO A 238 4.52 -28.64 7.01
C PRO A 238 4.19 -28.82 8.50
N GLY A 239 3.47 -29.88 8.80
CA GLY A 239 3.20 -30.35 10.16
C GLY A 239 3.23 -31.86 10.18
N ALA A 240 4.37 -32.42 10.61
CA ALA A 240 4.60 -33.78 11.13
C ALA A 240 5.89 -34.40 10.52
N GLY A 241 7.03 -34.02 11.07
CA GLY A 241 8.32 -34.61 10.73
C GLY A 241 9.34 -34.31 11.83
N LEU A 242 9.11 -34.88 13.02
CA LEU A 242 10.11 -34.91 14.10
C LEU A 242 11.42 -35.50 13.57
N PRO A 243 12.58 -34.86 13.76
CA PRO A 243 13.86 -35.45 13.36
C PRO A 243 14.16 -36.65 14.26
N ARG A 244 14.22 -37.85 13.67
CA ARG A 244 14.75 -39.04 14.33
C ARG A 244 16.21 -38.80 14.71
N ALA A 245 16.51 -38.87 15.99
CA ALA A 245 17.86 -38.87 16.55
C ALA A 245 18.70 -39.98 15.88
N ARG A 246 19.86 -39.60 15.32
CA ARG A 246 20.89 -40.57 14.96
C ARG A 246 21.49 -41.11 16.25
N ALA A 247 21.24 -42.38 16.54
CA ALA A 247 22.00 -43.13 17.51
C ALA A 247 23.41 -43.35 16.95
N VAL A 248 24.40 -42.76 17.63
CA VAL A 248 25.81 -43.09 17.47
C VAL A 248 26.02 -44.47 18.13
N ARG A 249 26.51 -45.43 17.35
CA ARG A 249 27.25 -46.60 17.84
C ARG A 249 28.67 -46.50 17.31
#